data_AF-A0A349X8G9-F1
#
_entry.id   AF-A0A349X8G9-F1
#
_cell.length_a   1.000
_cell.length_b   1.000
_cell.length_c   1.000
_cell.angle_alpha   90.00
_cell.angle_beta   90.00
_cell.angle_gamma   90.00
#
_symmetry.space_group_name_H-M   'P 1'
#
loop_
_entity.id
_entity.type
_entity.pdbx_description
1 polymer ?
#
loop_
_entity_poly.entity_id
_entity_poly.type
_entity_poly.pdbx_seq_one_letter_code
_entity_poly.pdbx_strand_id
1 'polypeptide(L)' 'QFLITDHPDTIGRLSTARTVEMQAGDLLLFSAHCFHAAGRNLTDQSKFALVYTFHGEDTRPLPNTHSASGSEIVLK' A
#
# COMPACT_ATOMS: atom_id res chain seq x y z
N GLN A 1 -0.90 -9.77 -15.32
CA GLN A 1 -1.88 -10.01 -14.25
C GLN A 1 -1.21 -9.76 -12.91
N PHE A 2 -1.75 -8.89 -12.07
CA PHE A 2 -1.24 -8.67 -10.72
C PHE A 2 -1.86 -9.75 -9.81
N LEU A 3 -1.02 -10.66 -9.33
CA LEU A 3 -1.35 -11.86 -8.53
C LEU A 3 -2.13 -12.97 -9.28
N ILE A 4 -1.51 -14.15 -9.35
CA ILE A 4 -2.12 -15.39 -9.84
C ILE A 4 -2.55 -16.18 -8.60
N THR A 5 -3.85 -16.23 -8.33
CA THR A 5 -4.40 -16.72 -7.05
C THR A 5 -4.29 -18.23 -6.87
N ASP A 6 -4.24 -18.97 -7.96
CA ASP A 6 -4.13 -20.43 -8.02
C ASP A 6 -2.69 -20.93 -8.17
N HIS A 7 -1.70 -20.02 -8.25
CA HIS A 7 -0.30 -20.41 -8.28
C HIS A 7 0.14 -21.00 -6.92
N PRO A 8 0.87 -22.13 -6.87
CA PRO A 8 1.30 -22.76 -5.62
C PRO A 8 1.97 -21.80 -4.62
N ASP A 9 2.86 -20.94 -5.10
CA ASP A 9 3.59 -19.96 -4.26
C ASP A 9 2.68 -18.87 -3.65
N THR A 10 1.51 -18.64 -4.25
CA THR A 10 0.56 -17.62 -3.81
C THR A 10 -0.33 -18.14 -2.67
N ILE A 11 -0.65 -19.43 -2.68
CA ILE A 11 -1.63 -20.05 -1.76
C ILE A 11 -1.26 -19.78 -0.30
N GLY A 12 0.00 -20.00 0.07
CA GLY A 12 0.49 -19.76 1.44
C GLY A 12 0.29 -18.32 1.87
N ARG A 13 0.64 -17.35 1.02
CA ARG A 13 0.46 -15.92 1.29
C ARG A 13 -1.03 -15.56 1.41
N LEU A 14 -1.85 -15.99 0.46
CA LEU A 14 -3.29 -15.70 0.44
C LEU A 14 -4.04 -16.27 1.65
N SER A 15 -3.61 -17.40 2.21
CA SER A 15 -4.21 -17.96 3.43
C SER A 15 -4.11 -17.02 4.64
N THR A 16 -3.14 -16.09 4.63
CA THR A 16 -2.93 -15.10 5.69
C THR A 16 -3.58 -13.75 5.40
N ALA A 17 -4.22 -13.60 4.23
CA ALA A 17 -4.87 -12.36 3.85
C ALA A 17 -5.94 -11.95 4.88
N ARG A 18 -6.07 -10.64 5.09
CA ARG A 18 -7.07 -10.03 5.95
C ARG A 18 -7.76 -8.93 5.19
N THR A 19 -9.09 -8.98 5.14
CA THR A 19 -9.90 -7.87 4.63
C THR A 19 -9.99 -6.82 5.72
N VAL A 20 -9.69 -5.57 5.35
CA VAL A 20 -9.84 -4.42 6.24
C VAL A 20 -11.03 -3.60 5.73
N GLU A 21 -12.10 -3.59 6.50
CA GLU A 21 -13.24 -2.69 6.25
C GLU A 21 -12.91 -1.30 6.80
N MET A 22 -13.25 -0.26 6.04
CA MET A 22 -12.92 1.13 6.38
C MET A 22 -14.11 2.05 6.12
N GLN A 23 -14.26 3.05 6.97
CA GLN A 23 -15.16 4.18 6.82
C GLN A 23 -14.39 5.46 6.50
N ALA A 24 -15.10 6.51 6.07
CA ALA A 24 -14.48 7.80 5.83
C ALA A 24 -13.90 8.36 7.15
N GLY A 25 -12.59 8.67 7.14
CA GLY A 25 -11.86 9.13 8.32
C GLY A 25 -11.02 8.05 9.01
N ASP A 26 -11.22 6.77 8.68
CA ASP A 26 -10.37 5.71 9.21
C ASP A 26 -8.95 5.78 8.64
N LEU A 27 -7.98 5.40 9.47
CA LEU A 27 -6.56 5.35 9.10
C LEU A 27 -6.07 3.90 9.08
N LEU A 28 -5.47 3.50 7.96
CA LEU A 28 -4.77 2.22 7.84
C LEU A 28 -3.25 2.48 7.77
N LEU A 29 -2.54 2.01 8.79
CA LEU A 29 -1.08 2.02 8.83
C LEU A 29 -0.55 0.62 8.53
N PHE A 30 0.36 0.51 7.56
CA PHE A 30 1.00 -0.76 7.21
C PHE A 30 2.44 -0.54 6.73
N SER A 31 3.26 -1.57 6.86
CA SER A 31 4.64 -1.57 6.35
C SER A 31 4.64 -1.48 4.83
N ALA A 32 5.57 -0.73 4.23
CA ALA A 32 5.75 -0.68 2.77
C ALA A 32 6.07 -2.06 2.15
N HIS A 33 6.54 -3.02 2.97
CA HIS A 33 6.79 -4.40 2.55
C HIS A 33 5.55 -5.31 2.65
N CYS A 34 4.45 -4.82 3.19
CA CYS A 34 3.21 -5.57 3.29
C CYS A 34 2.67 -5.84 1.89
N PHE A 35 2.42 -7.11 1.58
CA PHE A 35 1.73 -7.47 0.36
C PHE A 35 0.25 -7.09 0.49
N HIS A 36 -0.20 -6.12 -0.31
CA HIS A 36 -1.54 -5.56 -0.22
C HIS A 36 -2.17 -5.39 -1.60
N ALA A 37 -3.49 -5.42 -1.64
CA ALA A 37 -4.28 -5.22 -2.84
C ALA A 37 -5.62 -4.58 -2.47
N ALA A 38 -6.15 -3.74 -3.36
CA ALA A 38 -7.51 -3.25 -3.27
C ALA A 38 -8.38 -3.96 -4.32
N GLY A 39 -9.56 -4.43 -3.91
CA GLY A 39 -10.52 -5.03 -4.82
C GLY A 39 -11.18 -4.02 -5.75
N ARG A 40 -11.85 -4.51 -6.80
CA ARG A 40 -12.66 -3.68 -7.69
C ARG A 40 -13.72 -2.93 -6.90
N ASN A 41 -13.97 -1.67 -7.24
CA ASN A 41 -15.13 -0.96 -6.71
C ASN A 41 -16.41 -1.60 -7.27
N LEU A 42 -17.28 -2.07 -6.37
CA LEU A 42 -18.56 -2.72 -6.72
C LEU A 42 -19.76 -1.76 -6.53
N THR A 43 -19.49 -0.48 -6.32
CA THR A 43 -20.51 0.56 -6.10
C THR A 43 -20.37 1.66 -7.15
N ASP A 44 -21.42 2.44 -7.35
CA ASP A 44 -21.42 3.61 -8.25
C ASP A 44 -20.80 4.86 -7.59
N GLN A 45 -20.33 4.74 -6.34
CA GLN A 45 -19.71 5.83 -5.59
C GLN A 45 -18.19 5.74 -5.71
N SER A 46 -17.54 6.85 -6.07
CA SER A 46 -16.08 6.93 -6.11
C SER A 46 -15.47 6.80 -4.72
N LYS A 47 -14.40 6.00 -4.61
CA LYS A 47 -13.60 5.88 -3.38
C LYS A 47 -12.40 6.80 -3.48
N PHE A 48 -12.23 7.67 -2.50
CA PHE A 48 -11.07 8.55 -2.38
C PHE A 48 -10.25 8.17 -1.15
N ALA A 49 -8.94 8.14 -1.30
CA ALA A 49 -8.00 7.92 -0.22
C ALA A 49 -6.82 8.86 -0.38
N LEU A 50 -6.30 9.35 0.75
CA LEU A 50 -5.06 10.09 0.82
C LEU A 50 -3.97 9.15 1.30
N VAL A 51 -2.88 9.04 0.54
CA VAL A 51 -1.79 8.10 0.83
C VAL A 51 -0.49 8.87 0.98
N TYR A 52 0.18 8.65 2.11
CA TYR A 52 1.53 9.12 2.36
C TYR A 52 2.42 7.92 2.69
N THR A 53 3.65 7.98 2.22
CA THR A 53 4.71 7.05 2.62
C THR A 53 5.65 7.78 3.57
N PHE A 54 5.92 7.15 4.72
CA PHE A 54 6.84 7.69 5.72
C PHE A 54 8.11 6.86 5.72
N HIS A 55 9.25 7.51 5.97
CA HIS A 55 10.53 6.86 6.16
C HIS A 55 11.27 7.49 7.33
N GLY A 56 12.16 6.73 7.96
CA GLY A 56 13.05 7.26 9.00
C GLY A 56 14.17 8.11 8.41
N GLU A 57 14.86 8.87 9.27
CA GLU A 57 15.98 9.76 8.88
C GLU A 57 17.12 9.01 8.17
N ASP A 58 17.32 7.74 8.52
CA ASP A 58 18.35 6.87 7.95
C ASP A 58 17.91 6.15 6.67
N THR A 59 16.62 6.19 6.33
CA THR A 59 16.09 5.56 5.12
C THR A 59 16.02 6.59 4.01
N ARG A 60 17.10 6.70 3.22
CA ARG A 60 17.18 7.67 2.12
C ARG A 60 16.87 7.04 0.77
N PRO A 61 16.22 7.77 -0.16
CA PRO A 61 16.01 7.27 -1.50
C PRO A 61 17.36 7.05 -2.20
N LEU A 62 17.43 6.00 -3.03
CA LEU A 62 18.63 5.72 -3.81
C LEU A 62 18.82 6.75 -4.93
N PRO A 63 20.04 7.23 -5.20
CA PRO A 63 20.31 8.17 -6.29
C PRO A 63 19.78 7.65 -7.64
N ASN A 64 19.29 8.56 -8.48
CA ASN A 64 18.75 8.27 -9.82
C ASN A 64 17.52 7.34 -9.84
N THR A 65 16.81 7.18 -8.72
CA THR A 65 15.52 6.47 -8.68
C THR A 65 14.34 7.46 -8.66
N HIS A 66 13.14 6.98 -9.00
CA HIS A 66 11.92 7.79 -8.91
C HIS A 66 11.71 8.36 -7.51
N SER A 67 12.00 7.59 -6.46
CA SER A 67 11.89 8.03 -5.07
C SER A 67 12.81 9.20 -4.73
N ALA A 68 13.94 9.34 -5.43
CA ALA A 68 14.87 10.47 -5.23
C ALA A 68 14.46 11.76 -5.96
N SER A 69 13.41 11.71 -6.79
CA SER A 69 12.92 12.88 -7.55
C SER A 69 11.81 13.66 -6.86
N GLY A 70 11.20 13.08 -5.82
CA GLY A 70 10.09 13.69 -5.09
C GLY A 70 10.55 14.72 -4.06
N SER A 71 9.73 15.73 -3.81
CA SER A 71 9.89 16.60 -2.64
C SER A 71 9.40 15.87 -1.37
N GLU A 72 10.15 15.97 -0.29
CA GLU A 72 9.79 15.42 1.02
C GLU A 72 9.16 16.50 1.91
N ILE A 73 8.26 16.08 2.80
CA ILE A 73 7.68 16.92 3.85
C ILE A 73 8.33 16.53 5.18
N VAL A 74 9.06 17.45 5.79
CA VAL A 74 9.63 17.24 7.12
C VAL A 74 8.55 17.42 8.17
N LEU A 75 8.26 16.36 8.92
CA LEU A 75 7.35 16.39 10.06
C LEU A 75 8.11 16.92 11.29
N LYS A 76 7.47 17.81 12.05
CA LYS A 76 8.01 18.41 13.28
C LYS A 76 7.33 17.84 14.51
#